data_AF-A0A9Y3QXX2-F1
#
_entry.id   AF-A0A9Y3QXX2-F1
#
_cell.length_a   1.000
_cell.length_b   1.000
_cell.length_c   1.000
_cell.angle_alpha   90.00
_cell.angle_beta   90.00
_cell.angle_gamma   90.00
#
_symmetry.space_group_name_H-M   'P 1'
#
loop_
_entity.id
_entity.type
_entity.pdbx_description
1 polymer ?
#
loop_
_entity_poly.entity_id
_entity_poly.type
_entity_poly.pdbx_seq_one_letter_code
_entity_poly.pdbx_strand_id
1 'polypeptide(L)'
;MRRQVLFFISIFYIGYVVGQVSYSIPEEMPKGSVVGNIARDLGIDVRRLKSGKSRIFTSDSAEYIELSRERGVLLLKERIDRESLCRQTTPCALHLQIILENPMELFRITVEITDINDNSPSFKNDEKRFEISESAVTGSKFVLERAVDADIGINGLKNYSLRPTDNFVLKIENQADGQKKVEMVLQKPLDREKEEQISLLLNAVDGGDPQMSGTVKIYVTVLDVNDNAPVFTKSVYKATIAENSQKGTTVTTVSASDADKGTNGDVSYLVSATMDSVSDIFTVNQNGEVILVGEVDFEKAKYYQIDIEAKDSGGLSDSSKVIVDVIDINDNEPVISILSKSDSIPENSPHNTVIVMFSVYDSDSSNNGQVNCRLNSNIPFTITAASNDFYSLVTDKRADNGPQFYRNDAADTE
;
A
#
# COMPACT_ATOMS: atom_id res chain seq x y z
N MET A 1 -92.16 -49.55 51.97
CA MET A 1 -90.71 -49.78 51.80
C MET A 1 -90.47 -50.46 50.46
N ARG A 2 -89.86 -49.76 49.50
CA ARG A 2 -89.30 -50.36 48.27
C ARG A 2 -87.95 -49.68 48.05
N ARG A 3 -86.88 -50.39 48.40
CA ARG A 3 -85.49 -49.96 48.20
C ARG A 3 -85.21 -49.99 46.69
N GLN A 4 -84.86 -48.84 46.10
CA GLN A 4 -84.21 -48.78 44.80
C GLN A 4 -82.70 -48.87 45.04
N VAL A 5 -82.06 -49.87 44.43
CA VAL A 5 -80.62 -50.06 44.43
C VAL A 5 -80.10 -49.46 43.12
N LEU A 6 -79.35 -48.36 43.20
CA LEU A 6 -78.59 -47.82 42.08
C LEU A 6 -77.40 -48.74 41.80
N PHE A 7 -77.35 -49.35 40.61
CA PHE A 7 -76.17 -50.03 40.10
C PHE A 7 -75.28 -49.01 39.38
N PHE A 8 -74.13 -48.68 39.96
CA PHE A 8 -73.06 -47.96 39.27
C PHE A 8 -72.22 -48.98 38.48
N ILE A 9 -72.36 -48.98 37.15
CA ILE A 9 -71.50 -49.77 36.26
C ILE A 9 -70.30 -48.87 35.92
N SER A 10 -69.16 -49.15 36.56
CA SER A 10 -67.87 -48.59 36.19
C SER A 10 -67.36 -49.31 34.94
N ILE A 11 -67.39 -48.62 33.79
CA ILE A 11 -66.81 -49.10 32.53
C ILE A 11 -65.31 -48.82 32.60
N PHE A 12 -64.51 -49.84 32.90
CA PHE A 12 -63.07 -49.79 32.72
C PHE A 12 -62.76 -49.71 31.22
N TYR A 13 -62.36 -48.53 30.76
CA TYR A 13 -61.71 -48.36 29.46
C TYR A 13 -60.32 -48.99 29.54
N ILE A 14 -60.17 -50.21 29.01
CA ILE A 14 -58.84 -50.77 28.70
C ILE A 14 -58.46 -50.19 27.35
N GLY A 15 -57.75 -49.06 27.36
CA GLY A 15 -57.04 -48.58 26.18
C GLY A 15 -55.90 -49.56 25.87
N TYR A 16 -56.00 -50.30 24.77
CA TYR A 16 -54.86 -51.03 24.22
C TYR A 16 -53.82 -50.00 23.75
N VAL A 17 -52.73 -49.84 24.49
CA VAL A 17 -51.55 -49.10 24.03
C VAL A 17 -50.95 -49.91 22.88
N VAL A 18 -51.03 -49.38 21.65
CA VAL A 18 -50.31 -49.94 20.51
C VAL A 18 -48.82 -49.78 20.81
N GLY A 19 -48.10 -50.89 20.97
CA GLY A 19 -46.71 -50.90 21.44
C GLY A 19 -45.77 -50.18 20.48
N GLN A 20 -45.45 -48.92 20.82
CA GLN A 20 -44.42 -48.12 20.17
C GLN A 20 -43.34 -47.79 21.20
N VAL A 21 -42.07 -47.99 20.83
CA VAL A 21 -40.92 -47.62 21.65
C VAL A 21 -39.96 -46.77 20.82
N SER A 22 -39.36 -45.78 21.46
CA SER A 22 -38.32 -44.95 20.88
C SER A 22 -37.03 -45.13 21.68
N TYR A 23 -35.93 -45.32 20.97
CA TYR A 23 -34.58 -45.30 21.53
C TYR A 23 -33.80 -44.14 20.92
N SER A 24 -32.76 -43.70 21.62
CA SER A 24 -31.82 -42.70 21.14
C SER A 24 -30.42 -43.23 21.38
N ILE A 25 -29.61 -43.27 20.33
CA ILE A 25 -28.22 -43.71 20.38
C ILE A 25 -27.32 -42.70 19.69
N PRO A 26 -26.11 -42.46 20.20
CA PRO A 26 -25.13 -41.70 19.46
C PRO A 26 -24.68 -42.48 18.22
N GLU A 27 -24.31 -41.74 17.18
CA GLU A 27 -23.66 -42.33 16.02
C GLU A 27 -22.28 -42.91 16.36
N GLU A 28 -21.64 -43.54 15.37
CA GLU A 28 -20.26 -44.00 15.46
C GLU A 28 -19.99 -45.06 16.56
N MET A 29 -21.05 -45.57 17.21
CA MET A 29 -21.00 -46.65 18.19
C MET A 29 -20.41 -47.94 17.60
N PRO A 30 -19.66 -48.73 18.39
CA PRO A 30 -19.04 -49.95 17.89
C PRO A 30 -20.08 -51.03 17.57
N LYS A 31 -19.77 -51.86 16.58
CA LYS A 31 -20.57 -53.04 16.23
C LYS A 31 -20.80 -53.95 17.45
N GLY A 32 -22.04 -54.43 17.59
CA GLY A 32 -22.51 -55.25 18.71
C GLY A 32 -23.02 -54.44 19.91
N SER A 33 -22.97 -53.10 19.86
CA SER A 33 -23.53 -52.22 20.89
C SER A 33 -25.03 -52.45 21.08
N VAL A 34 -25.50 -52.34 22.31
CA VAL A 34 -26.92 -52.50 22.64
C VAL A 34 -27.66 -51.20 22.38
N VAL A 35 -28.69 -51.25 21.52
CA VAL A 35 -29.56 -50.11 21.21
C VAL A 35 -30.69 -49.97 22.25
N GLY A 36 -31.29 -51.10 22.65
CA GLY A 36 -32.41 -51.09 23.58
C GLY A 36 -32.94 -52.49 23.89
N ASN A 37 -33.65 -52.64 25.01
CA ASN A 37 -34.21 -53.92 25.44
C ASN A 37 -35.71 -54.02 25.12
N ILE A 38 -36.01 -54.44 23.89
CA ILE A 38 -37.38 -54.51 23.42
C ILE A 38 -38.23 -55.54 24.18
N ALA A 39 -37.64 -56.63 24.65
CA ALA A 39 -38.39 -57.66 25.38
C ALA A 39 -38.91 -57.12 26.70
N ARG A 40 -38.06 -56.38 27.42
CA ARG A 40 -38.45 -55.72 28.67
C ARG A 40 -39.41 -54.57 28.39
N ASP A 41 -39.08 -53.69 27.45
CA ASP A 41 -39.77 -52.41 27.28
C ASP A 41 -41.15 -52.59 26.60
N LEU A 42 -41.33 -53.63 25.77
CA LEU A 42 -42.62 -53.99 25.15
C LEU A 42 -43.33 -55.15 25.87
N GLY A 43 -42.75 -55.70 26.95
CA GLY A 43 -43.32 -56.84 27.68
C GLY A 43 -43.38 -58.16 26.87
N ILE A 44 -42.47 -58.34 25.91
CA ILE A 44 -42.43 -59.54 25.05
C ILE A 44 -41.64 -60.65 25.75
N ASP A 45 -42.24 -61.83 25.89
CA ASP A 45 -41.53 -63.02 26.35
C ASP A 45 -40.44 -63.43 25.33
N VAL A 46 -39.18 -63.48 25.79
CA VAL A 46 -38.01 -63.88 24.98
C VAL A 46 -38.19 -65.28 24.39
N ARG A 47 -38.94 -66.18 25.05
CA ARG A 47 -39.27 -67.49 24.50
C ARG A 47 -40.09 -67.37 23.22
N ARG A 48 -41.00 -66.40 23.14
CA ARG A 48 -41.78 -66.11 21.92
C ARG A 48 -40.90 -65.57 20.79
N LEU A 49 -39.88 -64.78 21.11
CA LEU A 49 -38.90 -64.32 20.10
C LEU A 49 -38.15 -65.50 19.47
N LYS A 50 -37.83 -66.53 20.26
CA LYS A 50 -37.16 -67.76 19.79
C LYS A 50 -38.11 -68.72 19.06
N SER A 51 -39.29 -68.99 19.60
CA SER A 51 -40.21 -70.02 19.10
C SER A 51 -41.13 -69.53 17.98
N GLY A 52 -41.51 -68.25 17.98
CA GLY A 52 -42.62 -67.70 17.20
C GLY A 52 -42.26 -67.19 15.81
N LYS A 53 -41.18 -67.69 15.18
CA LYS A 53 -40.69 -67.19 13.88
C LYS A 53 -40.65 -65.65 13.81
N SER A 54 -40.22 -64.97 14.88
CA SER A 54 -40.21 -63.50 14.93
C SER A 54 -39.46 -62.92 13.71
N ARG A 55 -40.13 -62.09 12.91
CA ARG A 55 -39.52 -61.44 11.74
C ARG A 55 -39.37 -59.97 12.04
N ILE A 56 -38.13 -59.49 11.99
CA ILE A 56 -37.89 -58.06 11.86
C ILE A 56 -38.13 -57.70 10.41
N PHE A 57 -39.06 -56.78 10.19
CA PHE A 57 -39.21 -56.12 8.91
C PHE A 57 -38.62 -54.73 9.03
N THR A 58 -37.41 -54.60 8.54
CA THR A 58 -36.72 -53.34 8.29
C THR A 58 -36.80 -53.13 6.80
N SER A 59 -37.58 -52.15 6.34
CA SER A 59 -37.63 -51.85 4.90
C SER A 59 -36.22 -51.49 4.40
N ASP A 60 -35.57 -50.55 5.11
CA ASP A 60 -34.29 -49.94 4.69
C ASP A 60 -33.22 -49.94 5.79
N SER A 61 -33.60 -50.15 7.06
CA SER A 61 -32.68 -50.11 8.22
C SER A 61 -32.04 -51.47 8.59
N ALA A 62 -32.19 -52.48 7.72
CA ALA A 62 -31.73 -53.86 7.95
C ALA A 62 -30.20 -53.98 8.01
N GLU A 63 -29.52 -53.00 7.44
CA GLU A 63 -28.07 -52.93 7.37
C GLU A 63 -27.46 -52.61 8.74
N TYR A 64 -28.13 -51.74 9.52
CA TYR A 64 -27.55 -51.16 10.73
C TYR A 64 -27.99 -51.82 12.03
N ILE A 65 -29.20 -52.39 12.10
CA ILE A 65 -29.75 -52.91 13.37
C ILE A 65 -30.22 -54.35 13.22
N GLU A 66 -29.86 -55.18 14.19
CA GLU A 66 -30.31 -56.57 14.30
C GLU A 66 -30.98 -56.87 15.64
N LEU A 67 -31.80 -57.92 15.70
CA LEU A 67 -32.43 -58.39 16.93
C LEU A 67 -31.75 -59.64 17.46
N SER A 68 -31.22 -59.53 18.68
CA SER A 68 -30.82 -60.67 19.47
C SER A 68 -32.05 -61.35 20.06
N ARG A 69 -32.58 -62.36 19.36
CA ARG A 69 -33.71 -63.19 19.83
C ARG A 69 -33.40 -63.92 21.14
N GLU A 70 -32.12 -64.11 21.46
CA GLU A 70 -31.70 -64.77 22.70
C GLU A 70 -31.80 -63.88 23.92
N ARG A 71 -31.47 -62.60 23.75
CA ARG A 71 -31.41 -61.62 24.83
C ARG A 71 -32.62 -60.68 24.85
N GLY A 72 -33.42 -60.65 23.78
CA GLY A 72 -34.55 -59.74 23.64
C GLY A 72 -34.14 -58.27 23.45
N VAL A 73 -32.94 -58.03 22.91
CA VAL A 73 -32.37 -56.69 22.73
C VAL A 73 -32.07 -56.42 21.26
N LEU A 74 -32.16 -55.15 20.88
CA LEU A 74 -31.65 -54.66 19.60
C LEU A 74 -30.15 -54.40 19.72
N LEU A 75 -29.41 -54.84 18.72
CA LEU A 75 -27.96 -54.66 18.61
C LEU A 75 -27.61 -53.91 17.33
N LEU A 76 -26.52 -53.15 17.40
CA LEU A 76 -25.94 -52.50 16.24
C LEU A 76 -25.16 -53.52 15.41
N LYS A 77 -25.54 -53.68 14.15
CA LYS A 77 -24.93 -54.62 13.19
C LYS A 77 -23.77 -54.00 12.43
N GLU A 78 -23.88 -52.75 12.05
CA GLU A 78 -22.84 -51.95 11.39
C GLU A 78 -22.79 -50.55 12.00
N ARG A 79 -21.63 -49.91 11.93
CA ARG A 79 -21.45 -48.53 12.42
C ARG A 79 -22.35 -47.59 11.62
N ILE A 80 -23.02 -46.68 12.30
CA ILE A 80 -23.86 -45.66 11.67
C ILE A 80 -23.07 -44.36 11.65
N ASP A 81 -22.84 -43.85 10.45
CA ASP A 81 -22.40 -42.49 10.14
C ASP A 81 -23.66 -41.69 9.78
N ARG A 82 -23.99 -40.70 10.60
CA ARG A 82 -25.22 -39.91 10.50
C ARG A 82 -25.15 -38.97 9.30
N GLU A 83 -24.00 -38.41 8.99
CA GLU A 83 -23.76 -37.48 7.88
C GLU A 83 -24.02 -38.19 6.55
N SER A 84 -23.58 -39.44 6.42
CA SER A 84 -23.85 -40.29 5.26
C SER A 84 -25.31 -40.71 5.15
N LEU A 85 -25.95 -41.06 6.29
CA LEU A 85 -27.33 -41.57 6.33
C LEU A 85 -28.39 -40.47 6.11
N CYS A 86 -28.26 -39.36 6.82
CA CYS A 86 -29.27 -38.31 6.95
C CYS A 86 -28.82 -36.95 6.42
N ARG A 87 -27.51 -36.75 6.16
CA ARG A 87 -26.91 -35.46 5.80
C ARG A 87 -27.28 -34.37 6.81
N GLN A 88 -28.04 -33.37 6.40
CA GLN A 88 -28.47 -32.25 7.25
C GLN A 88 -29.91 -32.41 7.76
N THR A 89 -30.54 -33.57 7.52
CA THR A 89 -31.93 -33.83 7.89
C THR A 89 -32.04 -34.09 9.39
N THR A 90 -32.92 -33.33 10.07
CA THR A 90 -33.20 -33.46 11.50
C THR A 90 -34.70 -33.59 11.77
N PRO A 91 -35.13 -34.52 12.66
CA PRO A 91 -34.33 -35.55 13.34
C PRO A 91 -33.90 -36.69 12.40
N CYS A 92 -32.75 -37.29 12.67
CA CYS A 92 -32.28 -38.49 11.97
C CYS A 92 -32.78 -39.73 12.71
N ALA A 93 -33.66 -40.52 12.08
CA ALA A 93 -34.26 -41.68 12.74
C ALA A 93 -34.40 -42.87 11.81
N LEU A 94 -34.11 -44.05 12.34
CA LEU A 94 -34.38 -45.34 11.73
C LEU A 94 -35.74 -45.86 12.21
N HIS A 95 -36.59 -46.27 11.28
CA HIS A 95 -37.91 -46.81 11.58
C HIS A 95 -37.95 -48.31 11.34
N LEU A 96 -38.20 -49.09 12.41
CA LEU A 96 -38.22 -50.54 12.39
C LEU A 96 -39.61 -51.07 12.77
N GLN A 97 -39.94 -52.24 12.23
CA GLN A 97 -41.16 -52.97 12.58
C GLN A 97 -40.82 -54.39 12.99
N ILE A 98 -41.35 -54.82 14.14
CA ILE A 98 -41.21 -56.21 14.62
C ILE A 98 -42.58 -56.86 14.60
N ILE A 99 -42.67 -58.00 13.92
CA ILE A 99 -43.87 -58.80 13.86
C ILE A 99 -43.63 -60.10 14.63
N LEU A 100 -44.48 -60.35 15.63
CA LEU A 100 -44.55 -61.63 16.34
C LEU A 100 -45.72 -62.43 15.80
N GLU A 101 -45.52 -63.73 15.55
CA GLU A 101 -46.60 -64.63 15.14
C GLU A 101 -47.19 -65.35 16.36
N ASN A 102 -48.47 -65.71 16.29
CA ASN A 102 -49.23 -66.52 17.26
C ASN A 102 -49.23 -65.98 18.72
N PRO A 103 -50.06 -64.95 19.02
CA PRO A 103 -50.91 -64.15 18.11
C PRO A 103 -50.08 -63.15 17.29
N MET A 104 -50.63 -62.70 16.16
CA MET A 104 -49.99 -61.68 15.31
C MET A 104 -50.00 -60.32 16.00
N GLU A 105 -48.81 -59.81 16.34
CA GLU A 105 -48.61 -58.50 16.98
C GLU A 105 -47.56 -57.71 16.20
N LEU A 106 -47.84 -56.43 15.95
CA LEU A 106 -46.94 -55.50 15.27
C LEU A 106 -46.47 -54.43 16.26
N PHE A 107 -45.15 -54.30 16.38
CA PHE A 107 -44.50 -53.27 17.18
C PHE A 107 -43.73 -52.32 16.29
N ARG A 108 -43.89 -51.01 16.51
CA ARG A 108 -43.16 -49.96 15.80
C ARG A 108 -42.06 -49.42 16.69
N ILE A 109 -40.83 -49.42 16.17
CA ILE A 109 -39.67 -48.95 16.91
C ILE A 109 -39.03 -47.82 16.12
N THR A 110 -38.73 -46.72 16.80
CA THR A 110 -37.96 -45.62 16.24
C THR A 110 -36.63 -45.55 16.96
N VAL A 111 -35.53 -45.48 16.22
CA VAL A 111 -34.19 -45.31 16.78
C VAL A 111 -33.67 -43.99 16.25
N GLU A 112 -33.65 -42.98 17.11
CA GLU A 112 -33.08 -41.68 16.81
C GLU A 112 -31.55 -41.75 16.93
N ILE A 113 -30.88 -41.25 15.91
CA ILE A 113 -29.41 -41.18 15.85
C ILE A 113 -29.00 -39.78 16.25
N THR A 114 -28.31 -39.66 17.38
CA THR A 114 -27.79 -38.38 17.86
C THR A 114 -26.39 -38.13 17.32
N ASP A 115 -26.20 -36.90 16.87
CA ASP A 115 -24.95 -36.39 16.31
C ASP A 115 -23.81 -36.34 17.33
N ILE A 116 -22.60 -36.71 16.90
CA ILE A 116 -21.34 -36.53 17.64
C ILE A 116 -20.51 -35.45 16.93
N ASN A 117 -19.68 -34.71 17.69
CA ASN A 117 -18.69 -33.79 17.10
C ASN A 117 -17.49 -34.56 16.54
N ASP A 118 -17.63 -35.16 15.36
CA ASP A 118 -16.58 -35.93 14.68
C ASP A 118 -16.13 -35.32 13.34
N ASN A 119 -16.80 -34.27 12.87
CA ASN A 119 -16.32 -33.44 11.77
C ASN A 119 -15.79 -32.10 12.30
N SER A 120 -14.91 -31.47 11.52
CA SER A 120 -14.41 -30.13 11.85
C SER A 120 -14.79 -29.14 10.76
N PRO A 121 -14.99 -27.85 11.11
CA PRO A 121 -15.21 -26.81 10.12
C PRO A 121 -14.09 -26.81 9.09
N SER A 122 -14.43 -26.75 7.80
CA SER A 122 -13.46 -26.76 6.70
C SER A 122 -13.77 -25.69 5.66
N PHE A 123 -12.73 -25.13 5.05
CA PHE A 123 -12.87 -24.18 3.95
C PHE A 123 -12.67 -24.90 2.62
N LYS A 124 -13.38 -24.43 1.58
CA LYS A 124 -13.25 -25.01 0.23
C LYS A 124 -11.86 -24.81 -0.37
N ASN A 125 -11.21 -23.70 -0.03
CA ASN A 125 -9.91 -23.31 -0.51
C ASN A 125 -8.95 -23.15 0.67
N ASP A 126 -7.66 -23.48 0.46
CA ASP A 126 -6.61 -23.34 1.48
C ASP A 126 -6.16 -21.88 1.68
N GLU A 127 -6.40 -21.04 0.67
CA GLU A 127 -6.10 -19.62 0.71
C GLU A 127 -7.14 -18.77 -0.03
N LYS A 128 -7.23 -17.49 0.36
CA LYS A 128 -8.01 -16.46 -0.31
C LYS A 128 -7.12 -15.26 -0.61
N ARG A 129 -7.23 -14.69 -1.80
CA ARG A 129 -6.46 -13.51 -2.22
C ARG A 129 -7.38 -12.33 -2.48
N PHE A 130 -6.97 -11.16 -2.02
CA PHE A 130 -7.61 -9.88 -2.30
C PHE A 130 -6.58 -8.88 -2.83
N GLU A 131 -7.01 -8.06 -3.78
CA GLU A 131 -6.29 -6.87 -4.21
C GLU A 131 -7.14 -5.67 -3.79
N ILE A 132 -6.61 -4.83 -2.90
CA ILE A 132 -7.35 -3.73 -2.28
C ILE A 132 -6.54 -2.45 -2.45
N SER A 133 -7.10 -1.44 -3.09
CA SER A 133 -6.47 -0.12 -3.21
C SER A 133 -6.23 0.50 -1.84
N GLU A 134 -5.09 1.17 -1.65
CA GLU A 134 -4.84 1.90 -0.40
C GLU A 134 -5.80 3.06 -0.16
N SER A 135 -6.35 3.63 -1.24
CA SER A 135 -7.44 4.61 -1.19
C SER A 135 -8.80 4.02 -0.78
N ALA A 136 -8.89 2.72 -0.48
CA ALA A 136 -10.12 2.09 -0.03
C ALA A 136 -10.65 2.73 1.26
N VAL A 137 -11.92 3.15 1.23
CA VAL A 137 -12.54 3.86 2.35
C VAL A 137 -12.77 2.90 3.51
N THR A 138 -12.53 3.39 4.74
CA THR A 138 -12.89 2.66 5.95
C THR A 138 -14.39 2.35 5.99
N GLY A 139 -14.74 1.14 6.41
CA GLY A 139 -16.09 0.58 6.34
C GLY A 139 -16.35 -0.25 5.07
N SER A 140 -15.43 -0.26 4.09
CA SER A 140 -15.52 -1.15 2.92
C SER A 140 -15.57 -2.62 3.35
N LYS A 141 -16.45 -3.39 2.69
CA LYS A 141 -16.77 -4.79 3.03
C LYS A 141 -16.25 -5.74 1.95
N PHE A 142 -15.60 -6.81 2.37
CA PHE A 142 -15.05 -7.87 1.51
C PHE A 142 -15.67 -9.21 1.91
N VAL A 143 -16.37 -9.87 0.98
CA VAL A 143 -17.08 -11.11 1.26
C VAL A 143 -16.08 -12.26 1.42
N LEU A 144 -16.25 -13.03 2.49
CA LEU A 144 -15.47 -14.24 2.78
C LEU A 144 -16.29 -15.49 2.49
N GLU A 145 -15.58 -16.56 2.14
CA GLU A 145 -16.19 -17.88 2.00
C GLU A 145 -16.51 -18.46 3.37
N ARG A 146 -17.69 -19.06 3.49
CA ARG A 146 -18.13 -19.72 4.72
C ARG A 146 -17.47 -21.10 4.82
N ALA A 147 -16.96 -21.43 6.00
CA ALA A 147 -16.60 -22.80 6.34
C ALA A 147 -17.83 -23.73 6.34
N VAL A 148 -17.62 -24.98 5.92
CA VAL A 148 -18.63 -26.03 5.93
C VAL A 148 -18.30 -27.01 7.04
N ASP A 149 -19.33 -27.41 7.76
CA ASP A 149 -19.28 -28.39 8.83
C ASP A 149 -20.41 -29.39 8.58
N ALA A 150 -20.10 -30.68 8.67
CA ALA A 150 -21.06 -31.74 8.35
C ALA A 150 -21.99 -32.04 9.54
N ASP A 151 -21.54 -31.71 10.75
CA ASP A 151 -22.26 -31.91 12.00
C ASP A 151 -23.43 -30.91 12.12
N ILE A 152 -24.39 -31.24 12.96
CA ILE A 152 -25.63 -30.45 13.13
C ILE A 152 -25.77 -29.90 14.55
N GLY A 153 -26.70 -28.94 14.70
CA GLY A 153 -27.05 -28.42 16.02
C GLY A 153 -25.87 -27.72 16.71
N ILE A 154 -25.46 -28.23 17.87
CA ILE A 154 -24.37 -27.63 18.66
C ILE A 154 -22.98 -28.00 18.13
N ASN A 155 -22.83 -29.17 17.48
CA ASN A 155 -21.56 -29.63 16.94
C ASN A 155 -21.27 -29.01 15.56
N GLY A 156 -22.27 -28.41 14.92
CA GLY A 156 -22.02 -27.65 13.69
C GLY A 156 -21.29 -26.32 13.92
N LEU A 157 -20.91 -25.70 12.80
CA LEU A 157 -20.28 -24.38 12.74
C LEU A 157 -20.94 -23.32 13.63
N LYS A 158 -20.17 -22.79 14.58
CA LYS A 158 -20.66 -21.83 15.58
C LYS A 158 -20.19 -20.41 15.34
N ASN A 159 -18.89 -20.19 15.22
CA ASN A 159 -18.32 -18.84 15.18
C ASN A 159 -17.08 -18.73 14.29
N TYR A 160 -16.70 -17.49 13.99
CA TYR A 160 -15.50 -17.14 13.26
C TYR A 160 -14.66 -16.13 14.02
N SER A 161 -13.36 -16.13 13.75
CA SER A 161 -12.41 -15.13 14.24
C SER A 161 -11.36 -14.83 13.17
N LEU A 162 -10.96 -13.56 13.06
CA LEU A 162 -9.94 -13.10 12.13
C LEU A 162 -8.74 -12.57 12.92
N ARG A 163 -7.52 -12.88 12.48
CA ARG A 163 -6.28 -12.36 13.09
C ARG A 163 -5.20 -12.09 12.03
N PRO A 164 -4.36 -11.04 12.17
CA PRO A 164 -4.51 -9.93 13.11
C PRO A 164 -5.76 -9.07 12.80
N THR A 165 -6.13 -8.21 13.74
CA THR A 165 -7.30 -7.32 13.62
C THR A 165 -6.88 -5.85 13.54
N ASP A 166 -5.76 -5.55 12.86
CA ASP A 166 -5.21 -4.20 12.79
C ASP A 166 -5.96 -3.36 11.76
N ASN A 167 -5.88 -3.74 10.48
CA ASN A 167 -6.58 -3.05 9.39
C ASN A 167 -7.99 -3.58 9.17
N PHE A 168 -8.24 -4.84 9.52
CA PHE A 168 -9.49 -5.54 9.21
C PHE A 168 -10.16 -6.14 10.44
N VAL A 169 -11.48 -6.11 10.47
CA VAL A 169 -12.31 -6.82 11.45
C VAL A 169 -13.36 -7.68 10.78
N LEU A 170 -13.81 -8.71 11.49
CA LEU A 170 -14.85 -9.60 11.00
C LEU A 170 -16.24 -9.09 11.36
N LYS A 171 -17.14 -9.05 10.39
CA LYS A 171 -18.57 -8.81 10.58
C LYS A 171 -19.35 -10.04 10.15
N ILE A 172 -20.20 -10.53 11.05
CA ILE A 172 -21.06 -11.69 10.80
C ILE A 172 -22.51 -11.20 10.85
N GLU A 173 -23.23 -11.34 9.73
CA GLU A 173 -24.63 -10.95 9.60
C GLU A 173 -25.48 -12.21 9.36
N ASN A 174 -26.58 -12.38 10.10
CA ASN A 174 -27.53 -13.46 9.85
C ASN A 174 -28.41 -13.11 8.65
N GLN A 175 -28.51 -14.00 7.69
CA GLN A 175 -29.35 -13.86 6.51
C GLN A 175 -30.73 -14.48 6.74
N ALA A 176 -31.71 -14.08 5.91
CA ALA A 176 -33.10 -14.50 6.03
C ALA A 176 -33.31 -16.01 5.79
N ASP A 177 -32.38 -16.66 5.11
CA ASP A 177 -32.34 -18.11 4.87
C ASP A 177 -31.70 -18.90 6.04
N GLY A 178 -31.34 -18.22 7.13
CA GLY A 178 -30.65 -18.81 8.27
C GLY A 178 -29.14 -18.96 8.08
N GLN A 179 -28.59 -18.60 6.92
CA GLN A 179 -27.14 -18.63 6.70
C GLN A 179 -26.46 -17.42 7.34
N LYS A 180 -25.18 -17.57 7.71
CA LYS A 180 -24.34 -16.47 8.22
C LYS A 180 -23.51 -15.91 7.07
N LYS A 181 -23.69 -14.63 6.76
CA LYS A 181 -22.82 -13.88 5.87
C LYS A 181 -21.59 -13.44 6.65
N VAL A 182 -20.41 -13.84 6.18
CA VAL A 182 -19.13 -13.50 6.80
C VAL A 182 -18.42 -12.48 5.92
N GLU A 183 -18.17 -11.30 6.47
CA GLU A 183 -17.53 -10.19 5.76
C GLU A 183 -16.31 -9.73 6.55
N MET A 184 -15.21 -9.48 5.85
CA MET A 184 -14.08 -8.71 6.36
C MET A 184 -14.37 -7.23 6.10
N VAL A 185 -14.17 -6.37 7.10
CA VAL A 185 -14.43 -4.93 7.01
C VAL A 185 -13.15 -4.17 7.29
N LEU A 186 -12.79 -3.25 6.40
CA LEU A 186 -11.65 -2.35 6.59
C LEU A 186 -11.99 -1.33 7.69
N GLN A 187 -11.20 -1.26 8.75
CA GLN A 187 -11.42 -0.33 9.87
C GLN A 187 -10.35 0.75 10.01
N LYS A 188 -9.14 0.49 9.48
CA LYS A 188 -8.06 1.47 9.40
C LYS A 188 -7.64 1.62 7.94
N PRO A 189 -7.25 2.82 7.50
CA PRO A 189 -6.69 3.00 6.16
C PRO A 189 -5.55 2.03 5.89
N LEU A 190 -5.40 1.68 4.62
CA LEU A 190 -4.24 0.96 4.12
C LEU A 190 -3.21 1.99 3.63
N ASP A 191 -1.95 1.58 3.59
CA ASP A 191 -0.81 2.41 3.22
C ASP A 191 0.22 1.42 2.64
N ARG A 192 0.37 1.43 1.32
CA ARG A 192 1.18 0.47 0.57
C ARG A 192 2.66 0.74 0.80
N GLU A 193 3.06 2.01 0.95
CA GLU A 193 4.43 2.46 1.25
C GLU A 193 4.89 1.89 2.60
N LYS A 194 3.96 1.70 3.53
CA LYS A 194 4.22 1.06 4.83
C LYS A 194 4.14 -0.46 4.79
N GLU A 195 3.08 -1.03 4.20
CA GLU A 195 2.86 -2.48 4.16
C GLU A 195 2.11 -2.92 2.90
N GLU A 196 2.84 -3.38 1.89
CA GLU A 196 2.29 -3.82 0.59
C GLU A 196 1.50 -5.14 0.67
N GLN A 197 1.84 -6.03 1.62
CA GLN A 197 1.23 -7.35 1.75
C GLN A 197 0.80 -7.64 3.18
N ILE A 198 -0.50 -7.88 3.37
CA ILE A 198 -1.08 -8.22 4.67
C ILE A 198 -1.53 -9.69 4.64
N SER A 199 -1.10 -10.46 5.63
CA SER A 199 -1.48 -11.88 5.80
C SER A 199 -2.39 -12.03 7.02
N LEU A 200 -3.60 -12.52 6.80
CA LEU A 200 -4.60 -12.77 7.82
C LEU A 200 -4.93 -14.26 7.91
N LEU A 201 -5.38 -14.70 9.07
CA LEU A 201 -5.86 -16.05 9.34
C LEU A 201 -7.32 -15.96 9.78
N LEU A 202 -8.20 -16.55 8.99
CA LEU A 202 -9.60 -16.74 9.35
C LEU A 202 -9.75 -18.12 9.98
N ASN A 203 -10.28 -18.17 11.20
CA ASN A 203 -10.51 -19.37 11.96
C ASN A 203 -12.02 -19.56 12.18
N ALA A 204 -12.52 -20.73 11.83
CA ALA A 204 -13.89 -21.18 12.06
C ALA A 204 -13.90 -22.22 13.18
N VAL A 205 -14.82 -22.09 14.12
CA VAL A 205 -14.95 -23.01 15.26
C VAL A 205 -16.37 -23.56 15.33
N ASP A 206 -16.47 -24.84 15.66
CA ASP A 206 -17.73 -25.49 16.00
C ASP A 206 -18.19 -25.14 17.42
N GLY A 207 -19.30 -25.73 17.84
CA GLY A 207 -19.81 -25.61 19.21
C GLY A 207 -19.66 -26.84 20.09
N GLY A 208 -19.02 -27.90 19.60
CA GLY A 208 -18.87 -29.18 20.30
C GLY A 208 -17.96 -29.08 21.55
N ASP A 209 -17.85 -30.20 22.27
CA ASP A 209 -16.95 -30.34 23.42
C ASP A 209 -16.22 -31.70 23.35
N PRO A 210 -14.92 -31.75 23.01
CA PRO A 210 -14.04 -30.61 22.73
C PRO A 210 -14.37 -29.91 21.41
N GLN A 211 -14.14 -28.59 21.36
CA GLN A 211 -14.31 -27.81 20.13
C GLN A 211 -13.26 -28.19 19.09
N MET A 212 -13.68 -28.30 17.83
CA MET A 212 -12.82 -28.43 16.66
C MET A 212 -12.85 -27.13 15.83
N SER A 213 -11.82 -26.95 15.01
CA SER A 213 -11.62 -25.72 14.26
C SER A 213 -10.95 -25.95 12.92
N GLY A 214 -11.32 -25.12 11.94
CA GLY A 214 -10.64 -25.03 10.65
C GLY A 214 -10.13 -23.62 10.38
N THR A 215 -9.07 -23.51 9.58
CA THR A 215 -8.44 -22.23 9.27
C THR A 215 -8.20 -22.06 7.78
N VAL A 216 -8.26 -20.82 7.29
CA VAL A 216 -7.86 -20.44 5.93
C VAL A 216 -6.99 -19.17 5.98
N LYS A 217 -5.95 -19.13 5.14
CA LYS A 217 -5.09 -17.94 5.01
C LYS A 217 -5.69 -16.95 4.03
N ILE A 218 -5.63 -15.67 4.37
CA ILE A 218 -6.09 -14.59 3.51
C ILE A 218 -4.89 -13.69 3.23
N TYR A 219 -4.56 -13.53 1.95
CA TYR A 219 -3.52 -12.62 1.48
C TYR A 219 -4.16 -11.38 0.87
N VAL A 220 -3.82 -10.22 1.39
CA VAL A 220 -4.23 -8.93 0.84
C VAL A 220 -3.01 -8.27 0.21
N THR A 221 -3.07 -8.03 -1.08
CA THR A 221 -2.13 -7.16 -1.79
C THR A 221 -2.71 -5.76 -1.84
N VAL A 222 -2.01 -4.80 -1.26
CA VAL A 222 -2.39 -3.40 -1.29
C VAL A 222 -2.00 -2.82 -2.66
N LEU A 223 -2.97 -2.26 -3.38
CA LEU A 223 -2.74 -1.63 -4.69
C LEU A 223 -2.39 -0.16 -4.51
N ASP A 224 -1.37 0.24 -5.26
CA ASP A 224 -0.81 1.58 -5.31
C ASP A 224 -1.79 2.63 -5.87
N VAL A 225 -1.75 3.81 -5.29
CA VAL A 225 -2.42 5.03 -5.73
C VAL A 225 -1.40 6.17 -5.67
N ASN A 226 -1.50 7.11 -6.60
CA ASN A 226 -0.60 8.26 -6.65
C ASN A 226 -0.93 9.28 -5.54
N ASP A 227 -0.51 8.99 -4.30
CA ASP A 227 -0.79 9.80 -3.11
C ASP A 227 0.47 10.39 -2.44
N ASN A 228 1.67 10.04 -2.92
CA ASN A 228 2.90 10.72 -2.59
C ASN A 228 3.33 11.63 -3.75
N ALA A 229 3.83 12.81 -3.41
CA ALA A 229 4.45 13.69 -4.40
C ALA A 229 5.97 13.45 -4.40
N PRO A 230 6.67 13.73 -5.51
CA PRO A 230 8.13 13.68 -5.52
C PRO A 230 8.69 14.61 -4.44
N VAL A 231 9.75 14.20 -3.73
CA VAL A 231 10.38 15.02 -2.69
C VAL A 231 11.83 15.26 -3.01
N PHE A 232 12.24 16.53 -3.13
CA PHE A 232 13.65 16.87 -3.31
C PHE A 232 14.49 16.54 -2.08
N THR A 233 15.71 16.06 -2.31
CA THR A 233 16.70 15.81 -1.25
C THR A 233 17.16 17.08 -0.52
N LYS A 234 17.03 18.26 -1.17
CA LYS A 234 17.32 19.57 -0.59
C LYS A 234 16.31 20.61 -1.07
N SER A 235 15.96 21.56 -0.22
CA SER A 235 15.15 22.73 -0.60
C SER A 235 15.94 23.77 -1.41
N VAL A 236 17.27 23.79 -1.24
CA VAL A 236 18.18 24.66 -1.98
C VAL A 236 19.47 23.93 -2.33
N TYR A 237 19.85 23.96 -3.60
CA TYR A 237 21.16 23.55 -4.11
C TYR A 237 21.99 24.80 -4.41
N LYS A 238 23.28 24.76 -4.09
CA LYS A 238 24.21 25.84 -4.40
C LYS A 238 25.30 25.30 -5.30
N ALA A 239 25.63 26.06 -6.33
CA ALA A 239 26.67 25.74 -7.29
C ALA A 239 27.37 27.02 -7.76
N THR A 240 28.50 26.83 -8.42
CA THR A 240 29.27 27.92 -9.01
C THR A 240 29.59 27.55 -10.45
N ILE A 241 29.56 28.51 -11.36
CA ILE A 241 30.01 28.33 -12.74
C ILE A 241 30.87 29.52 -13.14
N ALA A 242 31.97 29.27 -13.84
CA ALA A 242 32.75 30.37 -14.40
C ALA A 242 32.00 30.95 -15.60
N GLU A 243 32.06 32.26 -15.80
CA GLU A 243 31.57 32.83 -17.05
C GLU A 243 32.34 32.26 -18.25
N ASN A 244 31.79 32.43 -19.46
CA ASN A 244 32.35 31.85 -20.68
C ASN A 244 32.49 30.31 -20.67
N SER A 245 31.90 29.61 -19.69
CA SER A 245 31.86 28.15 -19.64
C SER A 245 31.20 27.56 -20.89
N GLN A 246 31.73 26.43 -21.37
CA GLN A 246 31.24 25.80 -22.58
C GLN A 246 29.81 25.26 -22.40
N LYS A 247 28.94 25.48 -23.38
CA LYS A 247 27.61 24.84 -23.47
C LYS A 247 27.73 23.32 -23.34
N GLY A 248 26.86 22.72 -22.54
CA GLY A 248 26.91 21.31 -22.13
C GLY A 248 27.60 21.08 -20.78
N THR A 249 28.13 22.12 -20.13
CA THR A 249 28.71 21.99 -18.79
C THR A 249 27.64 21.70 -17.76
N THR A 250 27.84 20.62 -16.98
CA THR A 250 26.98 20.30 -15.84
C THR A 250 27.32 21.21 -14.66
N VAL A 251 26.34 21.98 -14.20
CA VAL A 251 26.44 22.94 -13.11
C VAL A 251 26.29 22.24 -11.76
N THR A 252 25.25 21.42 -11.63
CA THR A 252 24.94 20.64 -10.43
C THR A 252 23.99 19.50 -10.76
N THR A 253 23.73 18.62 -9.80
CA THR A 253 22.76 17.54 -9.93
C THR A 253 21.75 17.64 -8.78
N VAL A 254 20.49 17.79 -9.14
CA VAL A 254 19.36 17.70 -8.21
C VAL A 254 18.83 16.28 -8.17
N SER A 255 18.13 15.94 -7.10
CA SER A 255 17.53 14.63 -6.95
C SER A 255 16.28 14.75 -6.09
N ALA A 256 15.18 14.24 -6.63
CA ALA A 256 13.92 14.01 -5.96
C ALA A 256 13.57 12.51 -6.03
N SER A 257 12.84 12.04 -5.03
CA SER A 257 12.36 10.67 -4.93
C SER A 257 10.87 10.67 -4.62
N ASP A 258 10.14 9.78 -5.26
CA ASP A 258 8.73 9.50 -4.98
C ASP A 258 8.62 8.11 -4.33
N ALA A 259 7.70 7.96 -3.38
CA ALA A 259 7.51 6.72 -2.62
C ALA A 259 6.57 5.73 -3.33
N ASP A 260 5.78 6.22 -4.29
CA ASP A 260 4.77 5.44 -5.01
C ASP A 260 5.42 4.40 -5.96
N LYS A 261 4.63 3.44 -6.44
CA LYS A 261 5.12 2.32 -7.25
C LYS A 261 4.86 2.52 -8.74
N GLY A 262 5.83 2.11 -9.56
CA GLY A 262 5.69 2.13 -11.02
C GLY A 262 5.59 3.55 -11.54
N THR A 263 4.65 3.83 -12.45
CA THR A 263 4.54 5.15 -13.08
C THR A 263 4.20 6.27 -12.10
N ASN A 264 3.53 5.95 -11.00
CA ASN A 264 3.22 6.91 -9.95
C ASN A 264 4.50 7.39 -9.25
N GLY A 265 5.51 6.53 -9.14
CA GLY A 265 6.82 6.88 -8.58
C GLY A 265 7.83 7.41 -9.61
N ASP A 266 7.48 7.48 -10.90
CA ASP A 266 8.42 7.90 -11.96
C ASP A 266 8.53 9.43 -11.98
N VAL A 267 9.67 9.94 -11.51
CA VAL A 267 9.95 11.38 -11.40
C VAL A 267 10.56 11.95 -12.68
N SER A 268 10.02 13.08 -13.12
CA SER A 268 10.57 13.92 -14.20
C SER A 268 10.95 15.30 -13.68
N TYR A 269 11.96 15.92 -14.28
CA TYR A 269 12.44 17.25 -13.87
C TYR A 269 12.21 18.28 -14.99
N LEU A 270 11.88 19.51 -14.60
CA LEU A 270 11.78 20.64 -15.51
C LEU A 270 12.21 21.95 -14.84
N VAL A 271 12.78 22.87 -15.62
CA VAL A 271 13.02 24.24 -15.17
C VAL A 271 11.70 24.98 -15.22
N SER A 272 11.27 25.55 -14.09
CA SER A 272 10.00 26.26 -14.02
C SER A 272 10.06 27.54 -14.87
N ALA A 273 9.05 27.75 -15.71
CA ALA A 273 8.99 28.86 -16.66
C ALA A 273 8.64 30.22 -16.02
N THR A 274 8.81 30.37 -14.71
CA THR A 274 8.47 31.63 -14.00
C THR A 274 9.47 32.76 -14.27
N MET A 275 10.65 32.45 -14.83
CA MET A 275 11.63 33.42 -15.29
C MET A 275 12.04 33.10 -16.73
N ASP A 276 11.36 33.72 -17.69
CA ASP A 276 11.49 33.45 -19.14
C ASP A 276 12.94 33.44 -19.66
N SER A 277 13.87 34.16 -19.03
CA SER A 277 15.28 34.20 -19.44
C SER A 277 16.15 33.07 -18.87
N VAL A 278 15.71 32.35 -17.84
CA VAL A 278 16.54 31.32 -17.17
C VAL A 278 16.52 30.01 -17.97
N SER A 279 15.38 29.66 -18.58
CA SER A 279 15.25 28.48 -19.45
C SER A 279 16.08 28.56 -20.72
N ASP A 280 16.46 29.78 -21.15
CA ASP A 280 17.37 29.98 -22.29
C ASP A 280 18.83 29.70 -21.92
N ILE A 281 19.15 29.71 -20.63
CA ILE A 281 20.52 29.57 -20.12
C ILE A 281 20.75 28.18 -19.51
N PHE A 282 19.77 27.66 -18.77
CA PHE A 282 19.88 26.38 -18.07
C PHE A 282 18.74 25.43 -18.43
N THR A 283 19.06 24.15 -18.53
CA THR A 283 18.09 23.06 -18.66
C THR A 283 18.37 21.98 -17.62
N VAL A 284 17.40 21.10 -17.38
CA VAL A 284 17.58 19.93 -16.51
C VAL A 284 17.23 18.67 -17.31
N ASN A 285 18.06 17.64 -17.20
CA ASN A 285 17.80 16.36 -17.86
C ASN A 285 17.05 15.37 -16.94
N GLN A 286 16.72 14.19 -17.48
CA GLN A 286 16.01 13.14 -16.75
C GLN A 286 16.77 12.59 -15.54
N ASN A 287 18.10 12.73 -15.52
CA ASN A 287 18.95 12.31 -14.39
C ASN A 287 19.06 13.39 -13.31
N GLY A 288 18.38 14.53 -13.46
CA GLY A 288 18.45 15.67 -12.54
C GLY A 288 19.71 16.52 -12.73
N GLU A 289 20.46 16.36 -13.81
CA GLU A 289 21.64 17.20 -14.08
C GLU A 289 21.18 18.55 -14.66
N VAL A 290 21.60 19.63 -14.00
CA VAL A 290 21.40 21.01 -14.45
C VAL A 290 22.55 21.37 -15.38
N ILE A 291 22.22 21.67 -16.64
CA ILE A 291 23.19 21.83 -17.73
C ILE A 291 23.09 23.25 -18.30
N LEU A 292 24.24 23.86 -18.54
CA LEU A 292 24.35 25.13 -19.25
C LEU A 292 24.08 24.95 -20.76
N VAL A 293 23.11 25.66 -21.31
CA VAL A 293 22.76 25.68 -22.74
C VAL A 293 22.89 27.06 -23.39
N GLY A 294 22.82 28.12 -22.59
CA GLY A 294 23.06 29.49 -23.02
C GLY A 294 24.46 29.98 -22.68
N GLU A 295 24.60 31.29 -22.56
CA GLU A 295 25.84 31.96 -22.19
C GLU A 295 25.67 32.62 -20.83
N VAL A 296 26.74 32.58 -20.04
CA VAL A 296 26.82 33.19 -18.71
C VAL A 296 27.93 34.22 -18.77
N ASP A 297 27.62 35.42 -18.29
CA ASP A 297 28.43 36.63 -18.34
C ASP A 297 28.26 37.32 -16.98
N PHE A 298 29.37 37.49 -16.27
CA PHE A 298 29.41 37.98 -14.91
C PHE A 298 28.99 39.46 -14.82
N GLU A 299 29.39 40.27 -15.81
CA GLU A 299 29.06 41.69 -15.93
C GLU A 299 27.55 41.88 -16.14
N LYS A 300 26.87 40.92 -16.78
CA LYS A 300 25.40 40.91 -16.91
C LYS A 300 24.70 40.42 -15.64
N ALA A 301 25.11 39.29 -15.08
CA ALA A 301 24.46 38.68 -13.93
C ALA A 301 25.44 37.89 -13.05
N LYS A 302 25.60 38.35 -11.80
CA LYS A 302 26.52 37.73 -10.83
C LYS A 302 26.03 36.39 -10.27
N TYR A 303 24.73 36.12 -10.35
CA TYR A 303 24.14 34.86 -9.93
C TYR A 303 22.82 34.61 -10.65
N TYR A 304 22.42 33.34 -10.72
CA TYR A 304 21.12 32.90 -11.20
C TYR A 304 20.38 32.12 -10.12
N GLN A 305 19.08 32.35 -10.02
CA GLN A 305 18.17 31.50 -9.25
C GLN A 305 17.31 30.71 -10.22
N ILE A 306 17.43 29.39 -10.17
CA ILE A 306 16.72 28.46 -11.03
C ILE A 306 15.71 27.72 -10.15
N ASP A 307 14.43 27.88 -10.43
CA ASP A 307 13.39 27.09 -9.77
C ASP A 307 13.19 25.80 -10.58
N ILE A 308 13.48 24.65 -9.99
CA ILE A 308 13.33 23.33 -10.61
C ILE A 308 12.09 22.65 -10.01
N GLU A 309 11.24 22.14 -10.88
CA GLU A 309 10.07 21.33 -10.52
C GLU A 309 10.37 19.86 -10.80
N ALA A 310 10.09 19.02 -9.81
CA ALA A 310 10.04 17.56 -9.96
C ALA A 310 8.58 17.15 -9.99
N LYS A 311 8.20 16.32 -10.95
CA LYS A 311 6.81 15.93 -11.17
C LYS A 311 6.70 14.45 -11.49
N ASP A 312 5.76 13.77 -10.84
CA ASP A 312 5.42 12.38 -11.11
C ASP A 312 4.57 12.24 -12.39
N SER A 313 4.21 11.01 -12.76
CA SER A 313 3.28 10.79 -13.89
C SER A 313 1.80 11.04 -13.54
N GLY A 314 1.45 11.08 -12.25
CA GLY A 314 0.09 11.30 -11.75
C GLY A 314 -0.33 12.78 -11.70
N GLY A 315 0.63 13.69 -11.79
CA GLY A 315 0.46 15.13 -11.75
C GLY A 315 0.90 15.82 -10.44
N LEU A 316 1.33 15.09 -9.40
CA LEU A 316 1.86 15.71 -8.18
C LEU A 316 3.30 16.17 -8.41
N SER A 317 3.66 17.26 -7.74
CA SER A 317 4.92 17.95 -7.97
C SER A 317 5.46 18.59 -6.71
N ASP A 318 6.78 18.69 -6.65
CA ASP A 318 7.52 19.50 -5.66
C ASP A 318 8.48 20.43 -6.41
N SER A 319 8.97 21.45 -5.71
CA SER A 319 9.89 22.44 -6.27
C SER A 319 11.08 22.69 -5.36
N SER A 320 12.25 22.89 -5.96
CA SER A 320 13.48 23.23 -5.27
C SER A 320 14.24 24.33 -6.01
N LYS A 321 15.10 25.05 -5.28
CA LYS A 321 15.88 26.17 -5.84
C LYS A 321 17.32 25.77 -6.08
N VAL A 322 17.86 26.14 -7.23
CA VAL A 322 19.30 26.09 -7.50
C VAL A 322 19.82 27.51 -7.60
N ILE A 323 20.75 27.85 -6.71
CA ILE A 323 21.46 29.13 -6.73
C ILE A 323 22.81 28.89 -7.36
N VAL A 324 23.06 29.53 -8.49
CA VAL A 324 24.31 29.42 -9.25
C VAL A 324 25.04 30.75 -9.18
N ASP A 325 26.15 30.79 -8.46
CA ASP A 325 27.02 31.96 -8.41
C ASP A 325 27.97 31.96 -9.62
N VAL A 326 28.09 33.09 -10.31
CA VAL A 326 28.98 33.23 -11.47
C VAL A 326 30.36 33.65 -10.98
N ILE A 327 31.39 32.98 -11.48
CA ILE A 327 32.79 33.32 -11.19
C ILE A 327 33.31 34.21 -12.33
N ASP A 328 33.72 35.41 -11.96
CA ASP A 328 34.38 36.42 -12.80
C ASP A 328 35.72 35.89 -13.37
N ILE A 329 35.86 35.98 -14.68
CA ILE A 329 37.08 35.75 -15.47
C ILE A 329 37.47 37.09 -16.10
N ASN A 330 38.77 37.41 -16.07
CA ASN A 330 39.28 38.60 -16.77
C ASN A 330 39.13 38.47 -18.30
N ASP A 331 38.01 38.93 -18.83
CA ASP A 331 37.69 38.87 -20.26
C ASP A 331 37.37 40.24 -20.86
N ASN A 332 37.30 41.29 -20.05
CA ASN A 332 37.25 42.68 -20.50
C ASN A 332 38.64 43.33 -20.46
N GLU A 333 38.92 44.17 -21.44
CA GLU A 333 40.14 44.99 -21.46
C GLU A 333 39.88 46.39 -20.90
N PRO A 334 40.87 47.04 -20.25
CA PRO A 334 40.71 48.41 -19.77
C PRO A 334 40.43 49.41 -20.90
N VAL A 335 39.36 50.18 -20.76
CA VAL A 335 38.96 51.22 -21.71
C VAL A 335 39.37 52.60 -21.18
N ILE A 336 40.08 53.36 -22.01
CA ILE A 336 40.44 54.76 -21.72
C ILE A 336 39.44 55.71 -22.39
N SER A 337 38.75 56.53 -21.59
CA SER A 337 37.82 57.55 -22.07
C SER A 337 38.43 58.94 -21.90
N ILE A 338 38.63 59.64 -23.01
CA ILE A 338 39.13 61.02 -22.99
C ILE A 338 37.97 61.95 -22.65
N LEU A 339 38.05 62.60 -21.48
CA LEU A 339 37.03 63.54 -21.00
C LEU A 339 37.26 64.94 -21.57
N SER A 340 38.53 65.33 -21.66
CA SER A 340 38.93 66.62 -22.21
C SER A 340 40.37 66.54 -22.72
N LYS A 341 40.67 67.26 -23.80
CA LYS A 341 41.99 67.35 -24.39
C LYS A 341 42.23 68.75 -24.92
N SER A 342 43.42 69.29 -24.64
CA SER A 342 43.92 70.50 -25.26
C SER A 342 44.60 70.17 -26.60
N ASP A 343 44.24 70.89 -27.66
CA ASP A 343 44.81 70.68 -29.01
C ASP A 343 46.24 71.22 -29.13
N SER A 344 46.58 72.24 -28.34
CA SER A 344 47.91 72.85 -28.33
C SER A 344 48.28 73.28 -26.91
N ILE A 345 49.55 73.16 -26.57
CA ILE A 345 50.11 73.59 -25.28
C ILE A 345 51.14 74.70 -25.57
N PRO A 346 50.99 75.91 -25.01
CA PRO A 346 52.02 76.94 -25.11
C PRO A 346 53.35 76.47 -24.51
N GLU A 347 54.48 76.76 -25.16
CA GLU A 347 55.83 76.40 -24.70
C GLU A 347 56.15 76.92 -23.27
N ASN A 348 55.62 78.10 -22.93
CA ASN A 348 55.81 78.72 -21.62
C ASN A 348 54.80 78.23 -20.55
N SER A 349 54.11 77.12 -20.82
CA SER A 349 53.13 76.55 -19.87
C SER A 349 53.81 76.21 -18.54
N PRO A 350 53.22 76.62 -17.40
CA PRO A 350 53.77 76.31 -16.09
C PRO A 350 53.77 74.79 -15.83
N HIS A 351 54.54 74.36 -14.84
CA HIS A 351 54.50 72.99 -14.31
C HIS A 351 53.08 72.63 -13.85
N ASN A 352 52.68 71.38 -14.01
CA ASN A 352 51.32 70.88 -13.74
C ASN A 352 50.20 71.50 -14.60
N THR A 353 50.52 72.00 -15.81
CA THR A 353 49.47 72.40 -16.76
C THR A 353 48.76 71.14 -17.27
N VAL A 354 47.44 71.08 -17.13
CA VAL A 354 46.61 69.93 -17.57
C VAL A 354 46.47 69.92 -19.09
N ILE A 355 46.78 68.79 -19.70
CA ILE A 355 46.77 68.59 -21.16
C ILE A 355 45.60 67.71 -21.57
N VAL A 356 45.45 66.60 -20.86
CA VAL A 356 44.39 65.61 -21.10
C VAL A 356 43.81 65.22 -19.75
N MET A 357 42.49 65.22 -19.66
CA MET A 357 41.76 64.55 -18.59
C MET A 357 41.14 63.29 -19.19
N PHE A 358 41.39 62.14 -18.56
CA PHE A 358 40.85 60.87 -19.00
C PHE A 358 40.43 60.03 -17.80
N SER A 359 39.43 59.18 -18.00
CA SER A 359 39.08 58.13 -17.06
C SER A 359 39.46 56.77 -17.64
N VAL A 360 39.72 55.80 -16.76
CA VAL A 360 40.00 54.43 -17.15
C VAL A 360 38.98 53.53 -16.47
N TYR A 361 38.37 52.64 -17.23
CA TYR A 361 37.32 51.76 -16.73
C TYR A 361 37.57 50.35 -17.27
N ASP A 362 37.45 49.37 -16.39
CA ASP A 362 37.47 47.95 -16.71
C ASP A 362 36.19 47.35 -16.12
N SER A 363 35.48 46.54 -16.92
CA SER A 363 34.17 46.02 -16.54
C SER A 363 34.29 44.87 -15.55
N ASP A 364 35.44 44.19 -15.51
CA ASP A 364 35.68 43.06 -14.62
C ASP A 364 35.67 43.49 -13.14
N SER A 365 35.53 42.54 -12.22
CA SER A 365 35.50 42.81 -10.78
C SER A 365 36.80 42.46 -10.04
N SER A 366 36.88 42.94 -8.80
CA SER A 366 37.98 42.63 -7.87
C SER A 366 39.38 42.93 -8.41
N ASN A 367 40.20 41.91 -8.64
CA ASN A 367 41.57 42.07 -9.15
C ASN A 367 41.61 42.15 -10.68
N ASN A 368 40.60 41.60 -11.37
CA ASN A 368 40.52 41.58 -12.81
C ASN A 368 40.28 43.02 -13.34
N GLY A 369 39.41 43.79 -12.67
CA GLY A 369 39.16 45.20 -13.03
C GLY A 369 40.19 46.22 -12.52
N GLN A 370 41.31 45.80 -11.92
CA GLN A 370 42.33 46.73 -11.42
C GLN A 370 43.26 47.20 -12.53
N VAL A 371 43.18 48.49 -12.86
CA VAL A 371 43.99 49.07 -13.94
C VAL A 371 45.18 49.87 -13.41
N ASN A 372 46.34 49.72 -14.05
CA ASN A 372 47.54 50.48 -13.76
C ASN A 372 48.05 51.22 -15.00
N CYS A 373 47.91 52.55 -15.02
CA CYS A 373 48.35 53.40 -16.12
C CYS A 373 49.84 53.71 -16.04
N ARG A 374 50.53 53.59 -17.18
CA ARG A 374 51.96 53.92 -17.31
C ARG A 374 52.20 54.80 -18.52
N LEU A 375 53.20 55.67 -18.41
CA LEU A 375 53.65 56.56 -19.49
C LEU A 375 55.03 56.11 -19.96
N ASN A 376 55.32 56.27 -21.26
CA ASN A 376 56.65 55.96 -21.80
C ASN A 376 57.72 56.86 -21.17
N SER A 377 58.88 56.27 -20.88
CA SER A 377 60.04 57.02 -20.38
C SER A 377 60.51 58.06 -21.41
N ASN A 378 61.05 59.18 -20.93
CA ASN A 378 61.63 60.29 -21.72
C ASN A 378 60.64 61.25 -22.42
N ILE A 379 59.42 61.41 -21.90
CA ILE A 379 58.53 62.50 -22.34
C ILE A 379 58.29 63.51 -21.19
N PRO A 380 58.15 64.82 -21.47
CA PRO A 380 58.08 65.87 -20.45
C PRO A 380 56.70 65.99 -19.78
N PHE A 381 56.02 64.86 -19.62
CA PHE A 381 54.66 64.77 -19.09
C PHE A 381 54.60 63.72 -17.99
N THR A 382 53.66 63.88 -17.06
CA THR A 382 53.40 62.92 -16.00
C THR A 382 51.90 62.69 -15.82
N ILE A 383 51.54 61.49 -15.36
CA ILE A 383 50.15 61.13 -15.06
C ILE A 383 49.93 61.41 -13.57
N THR A 384 48.95 62.26 -13.29
CA THR A 384 48.50 62.56 -11.93
C THR A 384 47.11 62.00 -11.73
N ALA A 385 46.89 61.26 -10.64
CA ALA A 385 45.56 60.77 -10.27
C ALA A 385 44.78 61.90 -9.58
N ALA A 386 43.59 62.21 -10.10
CA ALA A 386 42.70 63.20 -9.51
C ALA A 386 41.75 62.58 -8.48
N SER A 387 41.30 61.34 -8.74
CA SER A 387 40.52 60.48 -7.83
C SER A 387 40.65 59.02 -8.30
N ASN A 388 39.93 58.07 -7.67
CA ASN A 388 39.80 56.71 -8.22
C ASN A 388 39.32 56.81 -9.68
N ASP A 389 40.00 56.11 -10.58
CA ASP A 389 39.69 55.95 -12.01
C ASP A 389 39.77 57.21 -12.90
N PHE A 390 40.10 58.38 -12.32
CA PHE A 390 40.25 59.65 -13.05
C PHE A 390 41.69 60.16 -13.00
N TYR A 391 42.25 60.42 -14.19
CA TYR A 391 43.64 60.78 -14.39
C TYR A 391 43.78 62.07 -15.21
N SER A 392 44.85 62.80 -14.94
CA SER A 392 45.24 63.99 -15.70
C SER A 392 46.68 63.85 -16.17
N LEU A 393 46.90 64.02 -17.48
CA LEU A 393 48.22 64.17 -18.07
C LEU A 393 48.65 65.64 -17.93
N VAL A 394 49.75 65.88 -17.24
CA VAL A 394 50.23 67.25 -16.94
C VAL A 394 51.69 67.44 -17.36
N THR A 395 52.12 68.69 -17.52
CA THR A 395 53.52 69.05 -17.79
C THR A 395 54.42 68.80 -16.58
N ASP A 396 55.48 67.99 -16.76
CA ASP A 396 56.47 67.62 -15.72
C ASP A 396 57.65 68.63 -15.64
N LYS A 397 57.85 69.43 -16.69
CA LYS A 397 58.83 70.55 -16.76
C LYS A 397 58.23 71.71 -17.57
N ARG A 398 58.79 72.94 -17.46
CA ARG A 398 58.48 74.01 -18.44
C ARG A 398 58.77 73.44 -19.83
N ALA A 399 57.81 73.56 -20.75
CA ALA A 399 57.91 73.02 -22.10
C ALA A 399 58.86 73.88 -22.95
N ASP A 400 60.14 73.92 -22.58
CA ASP A 400 61.15 74.78 -23.18
C ASP A 400 61.73 74.08 -24.43
N ASN A 401 61.24 74.45 -25.62
CA ASN A 401 61.87 74.09 -26.89
C ASN A 401 62.57 75.32 -27.48
N GLY A 402 63.83 75.53 -27.09
CA GLY A 402 64.76 76.27 -27.94
C GLY A 402 65.00 75.51 -29.26
N PRO A 403 65.33 76.18 -30.38
CA PRO A 403 65.33 75.56 -31.69
C PRO A 403 66.50 74.56 -31.82
N GLN A 404 66.22 73.28 -31.62
CA GLN A 404 67.07 72.21 -32.15
C GLN A 404 66.45 71.71 -33.44
N PHE A 405 66.99 72.25 -34.53
CA PHE A 405 66.92 71.81 -35.93
C PHE A 405 66.18 70.48 -36.19
N TYR A 406 65.02 70.58 -36.84
CA TYR A 406 64.53 69.53 -37.72
C TYR A 406 65.48 69.44 -38.93
N ARG A 407 66.04 68.26 -39.17
CA ARG A 407 66.37 67.84 -40.53
C ARG A 407 65.63 66.53 -40.81
N ASN A 408 64.63 66.65 -41.67
CA ASN A 408 64.03 65.52 -42.37
C ASN A 408 65.15 64.73 -43.04
N ASP A 409 65.12 63.42 -42.89
CA ASP A 409 65.27 62.52 -44.03
C ASP A 409 64.17 61.46 -43.89
N ALA A 410 63.25 61.50 -44.86
CA ALA A 410 62.29 60.46 -45.14
C ALA A 410 63.01 59.31 -45.86
N ALA A 411 62.53 58.08 -45.65
CA ALA A 411 62.12 57.12 -46.69
C ALA A 411 62.40 55.65 -46.28
N ASP A 412 61.34 54.85 -46.45
CA ASP A 412 61.29 53.43 -46.80
C ASP A 412 61.85 52.42 -45.77
N THR A 413 61.17 51.35 -45.38
CA THR A 413 60.52 50.30 -46.21
C THR A 413 59.60 49.41 -45.37
N GLU A 414 58.50 48.99 -46.00
CA GLU A 414 57.65 47.78 -45.82
C GLU A 414 56.96 47.46 -44.49
#